data_AF-D5SLK9-F1
#
_entry.id   AF-D5SLK9-F1
#
_cell.length_a   1.000
_cell.length_b   1.000
_cell.length_c   1.000
_cell.angle_alpha   90.00
_cell.angle_beta   90.00
_cell.angle_gamma   90.00
#
_symmetry.space_group_name_H-M   'P 1'
#
loop_
_entity.id
_entity.type
_entity.pdbx_description
1 polymer ?
#
loop_
_entity_poly.entity_id
_entity_poly.type
_entity_poly.pdbx_seq_one_letter_code
_entity_poly.pdbx_strand_id
1 'polypeptide(L)'
;MTHEHRPASTTERRHGEAPAREPLIRQDTPNLQRTAGNAAMVRLLQLTGYPYAQDRHGPGCGHRPEQPTAQAAPVRRAPVRDASPPEGPAAPRQQDGASPPVQRLVQIVTSWHPLRGTRYTDDPDEGRQELPLRTFDDLWSQVQDAVRGSGDRTLMAEFKKNQPSVMEQTRKWVSDSAVGEKGGKHSPKFGRKKHDVDYSTVLELARALVGWVLQKPGRHEEKEYARWVANDDTVAADLDAVLTKVRGWIDGLGGADPAQFSTKKTAFELERALNELKTGKGTPRTHSEQGPAEFGPYQRHFDAPGSAHPTGFRGDFLAVLDDPARYDVRDKIIVLHDLYEYFKDDTTRALPEPERAGEGVLEMTPKGPSGRNILATQDLLDDGTAKVGTDRGSSKAVRNERADSTRTARAHRIPVWAGASHTTARMLHLAREAGATTDELNAVSLGIFSFWRIEYDHTSTFAAHTLHEVLDIAANFGVAYNAKMPQAGSARYPQIMRERMKKADERFLEQYDRLAEAIKRFNTGFGLIRPGRTARRQHKEMAAHLLVEYGQALDLCRVPRQRAESATTVTDIRDAAQEYAAALRQVLDLYDRICALVVVQGSLAENDRDAMGASGLERQPARDRV
;
A
#
# COMPACT_ATOMS: atom_id res chain seq x y z
N MET A 1 -33.74 57.08 35.71
CA MET A 1 -33.72 58.37 34.98
C MET A 1 -33.54 58.02 33.51
N THR A 2 -34.63 57.67 32.79
CA THR A 2 -35.55 58.57 32.03
C THR A 2 -34.87 59.02 30.72
N HIS A 3 -35.38 58.85 29.50
CA HIS A 3 -36.73 58.67 28.91
C HIS A 3 -36.59 57.84 27.60
N GLU A 4 -37.43 56.84 27.29
CA GLU A 4 -38.77 56.91 26.67
C GLU A 4 -38.91 57.83 25.44
N HIS A 5 -39.21 57.23 24.27
CA HIS A 5 -40.38 57.61 23.47
C HIS A 5 -40.75 56.52 22.45
N ARG A 6 -42.01 56.10 22.52
CA ARG A 6 -42.79 55.39 21.49
C ARG A 6 -44.03 56.25 21.20
N PRO A 7 -44.54 56.25 19.97
CA PRO A 7 -45.93 55.78 19.74
C PRO A 7 -46.03 54.92 18.45
N ALA A 8 -46.81 53.82 18.40
CA ALA A 8 -48.23 53.68 18.01
C ALA A 8 -48.50 54.09 16.53
N SER A 9 -49.26 53.41 15.66
CA SER A 9 -50.16 52.24 15.70
C SER A 9 -50.61 51.89 14.26
N THR A 10 -51.30 50.74 14.08
CA THR A 10 -52.29 50.38 13.02
C THR A 10 -51.77 50.22 11.57
N THR A 11 -52.11 49.20 10.76
CA THR A 11 -53.40 48.51 10.54
C THR A 11 -53.22 47.20 9.74
N GLU A 12 -54.19 46.31 9.85
CA GLU A 12 -54.38 45.04 9.14
C GLU A 12 -54.34 45.12 7.59
N ARG A 13 -53.90 44.05 6.92
CA ARG A 13 -54.77 43.18 6.07
C ARG A 13 -54.03 41.98 5.48
N ARG A 14 -54.74 40.85 5.49
CA ARG A 14 -54.42 39.54 4.90
C ARG A 14 -54.44 39.58 3.38
N HIS A 15 -53.56 38.81 2.74
CA HIS A 15 -53.71 37.89 1.60
C HIS A 15 -52.31 37.26 1.43
N GLY A 16 -52.04 35.96 1.52
CA GLY A 16 -52.69 34.85 0.84
C GLY A 16 -51.84 34.46 -0.36
N GLU A 17 -50.67 33.84 -0.17
CA GLU A 17 -49.86 33.28 -1.27
C GLU A 17 -49.02 32.08 -0.83
N ALA A 18 -49.05 31.04 -1.66
CA ALA A 18 -48.47 29.71 -1.43
C ALA A 18 -46.93 29.72 -1.56
N PRO A 19 -46.19 28.82 -0.87
CA PRO A 19 -44.76 28.73 -1.05
C PRO A 19 -44.43 28.14 -2.44
N ALA A 20 -43.71 28.93 -3.23
CA ALA A 20 -43.12 28.52 -4.49
C ALA A 20 -42.18 27.32 -4.28
N ARG A 21 -42.38 26.27 -5.10
CA ARG A 21 -41.46 25.14 -5.22
C ARG A 21 -40.13 25.62 -5.81
N GLU A 22 -39.06 25.40 -5.07
CA GLU A 22 -37.69 25.52 -5.54
C GLU A 22 -37.41 24.48 -6.64
N PRO A 23 -36.74 24.83 -7.75
CA PRO A 23 -36.43 23.88 -8.82
C PRO A 23 -35.28 22.95 -8.40
N LEU A 24 -35.48 21.66 -8.66
CA LEU A 24 -34.43 20.63 -8.60
C LEU A 24 -33.29 21.00 -9.56
N ILE A 25 -32.19 21.51 -9.01
CA ILE A 25 -30.92 21.62 -9.72
C ILE A 25 -30.36 20.19 -9.87
N ARG A 26 -30.44 19.66 -11.10
CA ARG A 26 -29.59 18.54 -11.53
C ARG A 26 -28.15 19.01 -11.44
N GLN A 27 -27.34 18.37 -10.59
CA GLN A 27 -25.90 18.55 -10.61
C GLN A 27 -25.26 17.57 -11.58
N ASP A 28 -24.43 18.18 -12.42
CA ASP A 28 -23.89 17.68 -13.66
C ASP A 28 -22.76 16.66 -13.51
N THR A 29 -22.45 16.11 -14.69
CA THR A 29 -21.49 15.08 -15.07
C THR A 29 -20.08 15.59 -15.52
N PRO A 30 -19.46 16.70 -15.02
CA PRO A 30 -18.28 17.27 -15.68
C PRO A 30 -16.94 16.61 -15.33
N ASN A 31 -16.86 15.73 -14.33
CA ASN A 31 -15.58 15.10 -13.94
C ASN A 31 -15.13 13.97 -14.87
N LEU A 32 -16.03 13.38 -15.67
CA LEU A 32 -15.68 12.36 -16.68
C LEU A 32 -15.27 12.99 -18.03
N GLN A 33 -15.78 14.19 -18.34
CA GLN A 33 -15.43 14.89 -19.58
C GLN A 33 -14.02 15.51 -19.56
N ARG A 34 -13.44 15.85 -18.40
CA ARG A 34 -12.10 16.48 -18.33
C ARG A 34 -10.95 15.50 -18.63
N THR A 35 -11.04 14.25 -18.19
CA THR A 35 -9.97 13.26 -18.39
C THR A 35 -9.91 12.74 -19.84
N ALA A 36 -11.08 12.59 -20.49
CA ALA A 36 -11.15 12.29 -21.93
C ALA A 36 -10.84 13.53 -22.80
N GLY A 37 -11.27 14.72 -22.36
CA GLY A 37 -11.06 15.99 -23.07
C GLY A 37 -9.59 16.37 -23.20
N ASN A 38 -8.76 16.16 -22.17
CA ASN A 38 -7.34 16.52 -22.24
C ASN A 38 -6.54 15.62 -23.20
N ALA A 39 -6.83 14.32 -23.24
CA ALA A 39 -6.21 13.40 -24.20
C ALA A 39 -6.68 13.67 -25.65
N ALA A 40 -7.96 14.01 -25.84
CA ALA A 40 -8.51 14.38 -27.13
C ALA A 40 -7.96 15.73 -27.63
N MET A 41 -7.78 16.71 -26.74
CA MET A 41 -7.21 18.03 -27.07
C MET A 41 -5.74 17.92 -27.45
N VAL A 42 -4.93 17.13 -26.74
CA VAL A 42 -3.53 16.87 -27.11
C VAL A 42 -3.45 16.20 -28.49
N ARG A 43 -4.34 15.23 -28.78
CA ARG A 43 -4.36 14.55 -30.07
C ARG A 43 -4.89 15.43 -31.20
N LEU A 44 -5.85 16.32 -30.93
CA LEU A 44 -6.34 17.33 -31.87
C LEU A 44 -5.25 18.37 -32.19
N LEU A 45 -4.50 18.82 -31.19
CA LEU A 45 -3.39 19.77 -31.35
C LEU A 45 -2.22 19.16 -32.15
N GLN A 46 -1.96 17.86 -31.96
CA GLN A 46 -1.01 17.10 -32.78
C GLN A 46 -1.47 16.95 -34.24
N LEU A 47 -2.76 16.65 -34.47
CA LEU A 47 -3.33 16.51 -35.82
C LEU A 47 -3.50 17.85 -36.55
N THR A 48 -3.60 18.97 -35.83
CA THR A 48 -3.75 20.32 -36.42
C THR A 48 -2.44 21.08 -36.55
N GLY A 49 -1.30 20.44 -36.24
CA GLY A 49 0.03 20.99 -36.50
C GLY A 49 0.45 22.13 -35.58
N TYR A 50 -0.07 22.19 -34.35
CA TYR A 50 0.30 23.25 -33.40
C TYR A 50 1.74 23.10 -32.87
N PRO A 51 2.59 24.15 -32.88
CA PRO A 51 4.04 24.00 -32.74
C PRO A 51 4.56 23.63 -31.33
N TYR A 52 3.75 23.80 -30.28
CA TYR A 52 4.15 23.47 -28.90
C TYR A 52 3.91 21.99 -28.52
N ALA A 53 3.37 21.17 -29.43
CA ALA A 53 3.10 19.74 -29.22
C ALA A 53 3.99 18.81 -30.07
N GLN A 54 5.10 19.33 -30.63
CA GLN A 54 6.06 18.57 -31.42
C GLN A 54 7.44 18.62 -30.76
N ASP A 55 7.92 17.46 -30.28
CA ASP A 55 9.32 17.26 -29.94
C ASP A 55 10.18 17.44 -31.20
N ARG A 56 10.89 18.55 -31.28
CA ARG A 56 11.89 18.78 -32.34
C ARG A 56 13.20 18.13 -31.94
N HIS A 57 13.48 16.95 -32.50
CA HIS A 57 14.85 16.58 -32.86
C HIS A 57 15.24 17.30 -34.16
N GLY A 58 16.39 17.97 -34.16
CA GLY A 58 16.91 18.73 -35.31
C GLY A 58 17.35 17.83 -36.47
N PRO A 59 17.45 18.37 -37.70
CA PRO A 59 17.73 17.60 -38.90
C PRO A 59 19.24 17.41 -39.08
N GLY A 60 19.72 16.17 -38.96
CA GLY A 60 21.09 15.86 -39.34
C GLY A 60 21.67 14.61 -38.72
N CYS A 61 21.15 13.44 -39.06
CA CYS A 61 21.92 12.19 -39.06
C CYS A 61 21.24 11.22 -40.05
N GLY A 62 21.91 10.96 -41.16
CA GLY A 62 21.48 9.96 -42.13
C GLY A 62 21.75 8.56 -41.59
N HIS A 63 20.70 7.75 -41.49
CA HIS A 63 20.85 6.30 -41.40
C HIS A 63 20.08 5.62 -42.52
N ARG A 64 20.85 4.88 -43.28
CA ARG A 64 20.48 3.94 -44.34
C ARG A 64 19.68 2.79 -43.71
N PRO A 65 18.66 2.22 -44.39
CA PRO A 65 17.91 1.10 -43.83
C PRO A 65 18.75 -0.18 -43.89
N GLU A 66 19.14 -0.71 -42.73
CA GLU A 66 19.68 -2.07 -42.61
C GLU A 66 18.56 -3.07 -42.33
N GLN A 67 18.69 -4.22 -43.00
CA GLN A 67 17.80 -5.38 -42.96
C GLN A 67 17.79 -6.06 -41.58
N PRO A 68 16.72 -6.82 -41.27
CA PRO A 68 16.57 -7.49 -39.98
C PRO A 68 17.51 -8.71 -39.90
N THR A 69 18.41 -8.73 -38.92
CA THR A 69 19.13 -9.95 -38.54
C THR A 69 19.02 -10.23 -37.05
N ALA A 70 18.83 -11.53 -36.79
CA ALA A 70 19.14 -12.28 -35.58
C ALA A 70 18.29 -12.07 -34.32
N GLN A 71 17.52 -13.11 -34.03
CA GLN A 71 16.95 -13.49 -32.75
C GLN A 71 17.97 -13.32 -31.60
N ALA A 72 17.62 -12.51 -30.61
CA ALA A 72 18.35 -12.46 -29.34
C ALA A 72 18.18 -13.78 -28.58
N ALA A 73 19.30 -14.39 -28.18
CA ALA A 73 19.34 -15.60 -27.40
C ALA A 73 18.80 -15.36 -25.97
N PRO A 74 18.14 -16.36 -25.34
CA PRO A 74 17.66 -16.24 -23.97
C PRO A 74 18.84 -16.15 -22.99
N VAL A 75 18.87 -15.07 -22.19
CA VAL A 75 19.77 -14.92 -21.05
C VAL A 75 19.44 -16.02 -20.04
N ARG A 76 20.27 -17.07 -19.99
CA ARG A 76 20.23 -18.07 -18.93
C ARG A 76 20.84 -17.46 -17.67
N ARG A 77 20.02 -17.21 -16.65
CA ARG A 77 20.53 -16.97 -15.29
C ARG A 77 21.23 -18.23 -14.81
N ALA A 78 22.47 -18.08 -14.35
CA ALA A 78 23.16 -19.16 -13.65
C ALA A 78 22.41 -19.49 -12.36
N PRO A 79 22.30 -20.77 -11.96
CA PRO A 79 21.85 -21.10 -10.62
C PRO A 79 22.81 -20.44 -9.63
N VAL A 80 22.24 -19.72 -8.65
CA VAL A 80 22.95 -19.16 -7.51
C VAL A 80 23.83 -20.26 -6.93
N ARG A 81 25.16 -20.13 -7.09
CA ARG A 81 26.11 -20.98 -6.38
C ARG A 81 26.00 -20.61 -4.90
N ASP A 82 25.75 -21.61 -4.06
CA ASP A 82 26.02 -21.54 -2.63
C ASP A 82 27.50 -21.21 -2.44
N ALA A 83 27.81 -19.91 -2.35
CA ALA A 83 29.09 -19.44 -1.85
C ALA A 83 29.05 -19.66 -0.34
N SER A 84 29.65 -20.78 0.09
CA SER A 84 29.95 -20.98 1.51
C SER A 84 30.80 -19.78 1.99
N PRO A 85 30.36 -19.05 3.03
CA PRO A 85 31.16 -17.95 3.57
C PRO A 85 32.47 -18.51 4.15
N PRO A 86 33.57 -17.73 4.14
CA PRO A 86 34.81 -18.14 4.79
C PRO A 86 34.55 -18.38 6.29
N GLU A 87 35.09 -19.49 6.81
CA GLU A 87 35.04 -19.84 8.24
C GLU A 87 35.73 -18.74 9.07
N GLY A 88 34.93 -17.81 9.59
CA GLY A 88 35.35 -16.88 10.62
C GLY A 88 35.44 -17.56 11.99
N PRO A 89 36.24 -17.03 12.93
CA PRO A 89 36.40 -17.61 14.25
C PRO A 89 35.06 -17.73 14.97
N ALA A 90 34.87 -18.84 15.68
CA ALA A 90 33.64 -19.21 16.36
C ALA A 90 33.10 -18.05 17.24
N ALA A 91 31.91 -17.57 16.88
CA ALA A 91 31.21 -16.54 17.64
C ALA A 91 30.86 -17.06 19.06
N PRO A 92 30.92 -16.19 20.09
CA PRO A 92 30.49 -16.55 21.43
C PRO A 92 29.01 -16.97 21.42
N ARG A 93 28.67 -17.97 22.25
CA ARG A 93 27.31 -18.47 22.44
C ARG A 93 26.35 -17.31 22.76
N GLN A 94 25.31 -17.19 21.93
CA GLN A 94 24.20 -16.26 22.08
C GLN A 94 23.63 -16.34 23.50
N GLN A 95 23.64 -15.21 24.22
CA GLN A 95 22.63 -14.99 25.24
C GLN A 95 21.31 -14.75 24.52
N ASP A 96 20.23 -15.40 25.00
CA ASP A 96 18.86 -15.21 24.54
C ASP A 96 18.44 -13.74 24.76
N GLY A 97 18.84 -12.85 23.85
CA GLY A 97 18.38 -11.48 23.81
C GLY A 97 16.90 -11.47 23.45
N ALA A 98 16.05 -11.44 24.48
CA ALA A 98 14.62 -11.23 24.31
C ALA A 98 14.41 -9.93 23.52
N SER A 99 13.84 -10.03 22.32
CA SER A 99 13.39 -8.85 21.58
C SER A 99 12.44 -8.06 22.49
N PRO A 100 12.58 -6.73 22.60
CA PRO A 100 11.75 -5.94 23.49
C PRO A 100 10.27 -6.12 23.15
N PRO A 101 9.36 -6.15 24.14
CA PRO A 101 7.94 -6.29 23.91
C PRO A 101 7.43 -5.13 23.03
N VAL A 102 6.87 -5.53 21.90
CA VAL A 102 6.23 -4.74 20.85
C VAL A 102 4.77 -4.39 21.19
N GLN A 103 4.60 -3.36 22.01
CA GLN A 103 3.34 -2.88 22.59
C GLN A 103 2.20 -2.55 21.59
N ARG A 104 0.95 -2.60 22.05
CA ARG A 104 -0.22 -2.05 21.35
C ARG A 104 -0.99 -1.09 22.24
N LEU A 105 -1.02 0.19 21.85
CA LEU A 105 -1.71 1.24 22.57
C LEU A 105 -2.72 1.93 21.66
N VAL A 106 -3.97 2.06 22.12
CA VAL A 106 -4.95 2.94 21.47
C VAL A 106 -5.13 4.19 22.33
N GLN A 107 -4.91 5.37 21.75
CA GLN A 107 -5.09 6.64 22.43
C GLN A 107 -6.15 7.51 21.73
N ILE A 108 -7.04 8.12 22.50
CA ILE A 108 -7.96 9.18 22.04
C ILE A 108 -7.43 10.53 22.54
N VAL A 109 -6.88 11.33 21.63
CA VAL A 109 -6.23 12.61 21.91
C VAL A 109 -7.24 13.74 21.80
N THR A 110 -7.74 14.23 22.95
CA THR A 110 -8.78 15.27 22.99
C THR A 110 -8.23 16.70 23.04
N SER A 111 -6.92 16.87 23.21
CA SER A 111 -6.23 18.16 23.18
C SER A 111 -4.86 18.03 22.54
N TRP A 112 -4.29 19.15 22.08
CA TRP A 112 -2.95 19.22 21.48
C TRP A 112 -1.82 18.66 22.36
N HIS A 113 -2.08 18.44 23.65
CA HIS A 113 -1.10 17.89 24.58
C HIS A 113 -1.13 16.35 24.55
N PRO A 114 -0.04 15.67 24.12
CA PRO A 114 -0.02 14.22 23.94
C PRO A 114 -0.23 13.43 25.24
N LEU A 115 -0.01 14.06 26.41
CA LEU A 115 -0.30 13.46 27.72
C LEU A 115 -1.76 13.62 28.18
N ARG A 116 -2.61 14.32 27.43
CA ARG A 116 -4.02 14.59 27.80
C ARG A 116 -5.02 13.77 26.97
N GLY A 117 -4.65 12.54 26.63
CA GLY A 117 -5.51 11.59 25.94
C GLY A 117 -6.06 10.50 26.87
N THR A 118 -7.17 9.86 26.46
CA THR A 118 -7.61 8.62 27.10
C THR A 118 -6.88 7.45 26.45
N ARG A 119 -6.21 6.62 27.25
CA ARG A 119 -5.44 5.46 26.78
C ARG A 119 -6.17 4.17 27.09
N TYR A 120 -6.12 3.25 26.13
CA TYR A 120 -6.73 1.93 26.23
C TYR A 120 -5.67 0.86 26.00
N THR A 121 -5.47 0.02 27.00
CA THR A 121 -4.61 -1.16 26.95
C THR A 121 -5.07 -2.16 28.02
N ASP A 122 -5.00 -3.45 27.71
CA ASP A 122 -5.18 -4.51 28.70
C ASP A 122 -3.83 -4.91 29.36
N ASP A 123 -2.73 -4.21 29.06
CA ASP A 123 -1.42 -4.43 29.69
C ASP A 123 -1.39 -3.84 31.12
N PRO A 124 -1.25 -4.67 32.17
CA PRO A 124 -1.13 -4.18 33.54
C PRO A 124 0.19 -3.43 33.82
N ASP A 125 1.27 -3.66 33.07
CA ASP A 125 2.58 -3.06 33.32
C ASP A 125 2.69 -1.60 32.83
N GLU A 126 1.86 -1.20 31.87
CA GLU A 126 1.65 0.22 31.49
C GLU A 126 1.01 1.05 32.62
N GLY A 127 0.35 0.40 33.59
CA GLY A 127 -0.29 1.04 34.74
C GLY A 127 0.68 1.75 35.69
N ARG A 128 1.99 1.68 35.43
CA ARG A 128 3.01 2.47 36.14
C ARG A 128 3.10 3.91 35.65
N GLN A 129 2.40 4.28 34.58
CA GLN A 129 2.29 5.66 34.11
C GLN A 129 1.14 6.38 34.82
N GLU A 130 1.28 7.68 35.11
CA GLU A 130 0.36 8.50 35.95
C GLU A 130 -1.08 8.69 35.38
N LEU A 131 -1.43 8.03 34.27
CA LEU A 131 -2.72 8.20 33.59
C LEU A 131 -3.63 6.98 33.80
N PRO A 132 -4.94 7.19 34.05
CA PRO A 132 -5.89 6.09 34.19
C PRO A 132 -6.04 5.34 32.86
N LEU A 133 -5.66 4.06 32.86
CA LEU A 133 -5.86 3.15 31.74
C LEU A 133 -7.29 2.62 31.74
N ARG A 134 -7.92 2.60 30.56
CA ARG A 134 -9.25 2.00 30.35
C ARG A 134 -9.13 0.66 29.63
N THR A 135 -10.12 -0.21 29.84
CA THR A 135 -10.10 -1.59 29.34
C THR A 135 -10.69 -1.70 27.93
N PHE A 136 -10.58 -2.89 27.34
CA PHE A 136 -11.31 -3.25 26.13
C PHE A 136 -12.83 -2.97 26.22
N ASP A 137 -13.48 -3.32 27.33
CA ASP A 137 -14.94 -3.17 27.47
C ASP A 137 -15.37 -1.69 27.43
N ASP A 138 -14.60 -0.82 28.08
CA ASP A 138 -14.80 0.63 28.05
C ASP A 138 -14.67 1.19 26.63
N LEU A 139 -13.65 0.74 25.88
CA LEU A 139 -13.43 1.18 24.50
C LEU A 139 -14.56 0.70 23.60
N TRP A 140 -14.97 -0.57 23.74
CA TRP A 140 -15.98 -1.17 22.90
C TRP A 140 -17.34 -0.50 23.08
N SER A 141 -17.75 -0.22 24.33
CA SER A 141 -18.98 0.54 24.60
C SER A 141 -18.94 1.92 23.92
N GLN A 142 -17.82 2.64 24.04
CA GLN A 142 -17.66 3.96 23.42
C GLN A 142 -17.69 3.89 21.89
N VAL A 143 -17.09 2.87 21.28
CA VAL A 143 -17.16 2.65 19.82
C VAL A 143 -18.61 2.43 19.38
N GLN A 144 -19.38 1.60 20.10
CA GLN A 144 -20.80 1.38 19.81
C GLN A 144 -21.62 2.66 19.93
N ASP A 145 -21.38 3.46 20.97
CA ASP A 145 -22.05 4.74 21.19
C ASP A 145 -21.70 5.76 20.10
N ALA A 146 -20.43 5.87 19.74
CA ALA A 146 -19.98 6.77 18.68
C ALA A 146 -20.60 6.42 17.32
N VAL A 147 -20.68 5.13 16.96
CA VAL A 147 -21.33 4.70 15.72
C VAL A 147 -22.82 5.04 15.74
N ARG A 148 -23.54 4.74 16.84
CA ARG A 148 -24.97 5.05 16.99
C ARG A 148 -25.25 6.55 16.95
N GLY A 149 -24.41 7.35 17.61
CA GLY A 149 -24.54 8.81 17.68
C GLY A 149 -24.06 9.56 16.44
N SER A 150 -23.37 8.90 15.50
CA SER A 150 -22.77 9.55 14.33
C SER A 150 -23.77 10.10 13.31
N GLY A 151 -24.98 9.53 13.25
CA GLY A 151 -25.95 9.80 12.17
C GLY A 151 -25.56 9.24 10.79
N ASP A 152 -24.37 8.62 10.66
CA ASP A 152 -23.88 8.03 9.41
C ASP A 152 -24.52 6.66 9.18
N ARG A 153 -25.54 6.63 8.30
CA ARG A 153 -26.30 5.42 7.99
C ARG A 153 -25.44 4.32 7.39
N THR A 154 -24.43 4.68 6.59
CA THR A 154 -23.53 3.71 5.95
C THR A 154 -22.63 3.07 7.00
N LEU A 155 -21.97 3.88 7.84
CA LEU A 155 -21.12 3.38 8.93
C LEU A 155 -21.91 2.48 9.88
N MET A 156 -23.13 2.86 10.26
CA MET A 156 -23.98 2.05 11.13
C MET A 156 -24.36 0.71 10.50
N ALA A 157 -24.74 0.70 9.22
CA ALA A 157 -25.09 -0.53 8.51
C ALA A 157 -23.89 -1.48 8.39
N GLU A 158 -22.72 -0.95 8.03
CA GLU A 158 -21.48 -1.72 7.91
C GLU A 158 -20.99 -2.23 9.27
N PHE A 159 -21.05 -1.40 10.31
CA PHE A 159 -20.72 -1.81 11.68
C PHE A 159 -21.62 -2.94 12.15
N LYS A 160 -22.96 -2.81 11.98
CA LYS A 160 -23.91 -3.86 12.37
C LYS A 160 -23.66 -5.17 11.62
N LYS A 161 -23.39 -5.11 10.31
CA LYS A 161 -23.10 -6.28 9.48
C LYS A 161 -21.81 -7.00 9.91
N ASN A 162 -20.81 -6.26 10.38
CA ASN A 162 -19.48 -6.79 10.69
C ASN A 162 -19.14 -6.75 12.18
N GLN A 163 -20.12 -6.55 13.07
CA GLN A 163 -19.90 -6.28 14.49
C GLN A 163 -18.99 -7.31 15.18
N PRO A 164 -19.12 -8.63 14.97
CA PRO A 164 -18.21 -9.61 15.58
C PRO A 164 -16.74 -9.40 15.19
N SER A 165 -16.49 -9.12 13.90
CA SER A 165 -15.14 -8.88 13.38
C SER A 165 -14.57 -7.54 13.86
N VAL A 166 -15.41 -6.51 13.98
CA VAL A 166 -15.00 -5.20 14.52
C VAL A 166 -14.69 -5.29 16.02
N MET A 167 -15.51 -6.02 16.79
CA MET A 167 -15.27 -6.30 18.21
C MET A 167 -13.94 -7.03 18.41
N GLU A 168 -13.72 -8.10 17.65
CA GLU A 168 -12.48 -8.88 17.71
C GLU A 168 -11.25 -8.05 17.29
N GLN A 169 -11.40 -7.17 16.30
CA GLN A 169 -10.33 -6.26 15.91
C GLN A 169 -10.04 -5.20 16.99
N THR A 170 -11.08 -4.69 17.65
CA THR A 170 -10.96 -3.76 18.79
C THR A 170 -10.20 -4.43 19.93
N ARG A 171 -10.57 -5.67 20.28
CA ARG A 171 -9.86 -6.48 21.27
C ARG A 171 -8.39 -6.62 20.91
N LYS A 172 -8.07 -6.97 19.66
CA LYS A 172 -6.68 -7.11 19.19
C LYS A 172 -5.84 -5.83 19.29
N TRP A 173 -6.46 -4.65 19.22
CA TRP A 173 -5.76 -3.38 19.34
C TRP A 173 -5.50 -2.97 20.79
N VAL A 174 -6.29 -3.47 21.73
CA VAL A 174 -6.14 -3.20 23.18
C VAL A 174 -5.37 -4.31 23.91
N SER A 175 -5.48 -5.56 23.44
CA SER A 175 -4.88 -6.72 24.10
C SER A 175 -3.38 -6.82 23.83
N ASP A 176 -2.57 -6.85 24.89
CA ASP A 176 -1.10 -6.96 24.83
C ASP A 176 -0.56 -8.39 25.08
N SER A 177 -1.46 -9.36 25.25
CA SER A 177 -1.17 -10.59 26.01
C SER A 177 -0.26 -11.68 25.38
N ALA A 178 0.65 -11.36 24.44
CA ALA A 178 1.74 -12.28 24.03
C ALA A 178 2.67 -11.66 22.96
N VAL A 179 3.06 -10.42 23.21
CA VAL A 179 3.91 -9.65 22.33
C VAL A 179 5.37 -10.10 22.45
N GLY A 180 6.09 -10.21 21.32
CA GLY A 180 7.50 -10.65 21.29
C GLY A 180 7.73 -12.15 21.53
N GLU A 181 6.72 -12.88 22.04
CA GLU A 181 6.81 -14.33 22.23
C GLU A 181 6.99 -15.04 20.89
N LYS A 182 8.13 -15.76 20.77
CA LYS A 182 8.39 -16.72 19.68
C LYS A 182 7.50 -17.96 19.88
N GLY A 183 6.20 -17.81 19.62
CA GLY A 183 5.21 -18.89 19.74
C GLY A 183 3.84 -18.49 19.15
N GLY A 184 3.24 -19.35 18.31
CA GLY A 184 1.91 -19.15 17.73
C GLY A 184 1.87 -18.75 16.24
N LYS A 185 0.67 -18.37 15.74
CA LYS A 185 0.38 -18.05 14.31
C LYS A 185 0.93 -16.68 13.84
N HIS A 186 2.11 -16.27 14.30
CA HIS A 186 2.69 -14.94 14.00
C HIS A 186 3.75 -15.02 12.90
N SER A 187 4.25 -13.86 12.44
CA SER A 187 5.31 -13.83 11.43
C SER A 187 6.55 -14.53 12.00
N PRO A 188 7.06 -15.60 11.37
CA PRO A 188 8.28 -16.24 11.85
C PRO A 188 9.49 -15.28 11.72
N LYS A 189 9.39 -14.28 10.83
CA LYS A 189 10.47 -13.33 10.55
C LYS A 189 10.55 -12.17 11.55
N PHE A 190 9.40 -11.68 12.03
CA PHE A 190 9.33 -10.43 12.80
C PHE A 190 8.50 -10.55 14.09
N GLY A 191 7.83 -11.67 14.36
CA GLY A 191 6.94 -11.79 15.51
C GLY A 191 5.63 -10.99 15.36
N ARG A 192 5.12 -10.45 16.48
CA ARG A 192 3.88 -9.67 16.53
C ARG A 192 4.11 -8.21 16.17
N LYS A 193 3.15 -7.62 15.45
CA LYS A 193 3.21 -6.21 15.02
C LYS A 193 2.97 -5.24 16.18
N LYS A 194 3.75 -4.16 16.21
CA LYS A 194 3.51 -2.94 16.98
C LYS A 194 2.28 -2.24 16.45
N HIS A 195 1.44 -1.75 17.33
CA HIS A 195 0.24 -1.04 16.92
C HIS A 195 -0.12 0.07 17.91
N ASP A 196 0.68 1.13 17.90
CA ASP A 196 0.36 2.36 18.61
C ASP A 196 -0.43 3.26 17.67
N VAL A 197 -1.68 3.57 18.04
CA VAL A 197 -2.59 4.36 17.22
C VAL A 197 -3.28 5.45 18.04
N ASP A 198 -3.20 6.68 17.54
CA ASP A 198 -3.83 7.85 18.14
C ASP A 198 -4.94 8.40 17.23
N TYR A 199 -6.14 8.58 17.79
CA TYR A 199 -7.27 9.19 17.10
C TYR A 199 -7.73 10.44 17.82
N SER A 200 -8.24 11.43 17.06
CA SER A 200 -8.75 12.67 17.66
C SER A 200 -10.09 12.48 18.39
N THR A 201 -10.88 11.48 17.96
CA THR A 201 -12.18 11.16 18.53
C THR A 201 -12.47 9.66 18.45
N VAL A 202 -13.36 9.17 19.31
CA VAL A 202 -13.84 7.77 19.25
C VAL A 202 -14.54 7.46 17.92
N LEU A 203 -15.20 8.45 17.30
CA LEU A 203 -15.84 8.26 15.99
C LEU A 203 -14.81 8.00 14.87
N GLU A 204 -13.66 8.65 14.89
CA GLU A 204 -12.58 8.37 13.93
C GLU A 204 -11.99 6.98 14.16
N LEU A 205 -11.74 6.60 15.42
CA LEU A 205 -11.35 5.22 15.75
C LEU A 205 -12.38 4.21 15.22
N ALA A 206 -13.68 4.46 15.41
CA ALA A 206 -14.74 3.57 14.95
C ALA A 206 -14.75 3.43 13.41
N ARG A 207 -14.56 4.52 12.67
CA ARG A 207 -14.39 4.50 11.20
C ARG A 207 -13.17 3.71 10.78
N ALA A 208 -12.04 3.89 11.47
CA ALA A 208 -10.81 3.18 11.18
C ALA A 208 -10.96 1.66 11.44
N LEU A 209 -11.61 1.26 12.54
CA LEU A 209 -11.88 -0.13 12.88
C LEU A 209 -12.80 -0.81 11.84
N VAL A 210 -13.92 -0.18 11.49
CA VAL A 210 -14.84 -0.69 10.45
C VAL A 210 -14.13 -0.78 9.11
N GLY A 211 -13.44 0.28 8.71
CA GLY A 211 -12.66 0.32 7.48
C GLY A 211 -11.57 -0.76 7.44
N TRP A 212 -10.87 -0.98 8.56
CA TRP A 212 -9.85 -2.03 8.66
C TRP A 212 -10.46 -3.42 8.48
N VAL A 213 -11.62 -3.71 9.07
CA VAL A 213 -12.31 -4.98 8.86
C VAL A 213 -12.70 -5.16 7.40
N LEU A 214 -13.32 -4.14 6.79
CA LEU A 214 -13.79 -4.19 5.40
C LEU A 214 -12.66 -4.27 4.36
N GLN A 215 -11.47 -3.75 4.69
CA GLN A 215 -10.29 -3.78 3.82
C GLN A 215 -9.48 -5.07 3.93
N LYS A 216 -9.85 -6.01 4.80
CA LYS A 216 -9.13 -7.29 4.98
C LYS A 216 -8.89 -8.04 3.66
N PRO A 217 -9.86 -8.19 2.74
CA PRO A 217 -9.63 -8.88 1.47
C PRO A 217 -8.59 -8.14 0.61
N GLY A 218 -8.73 -6.81 0.49
CA GLY A 218 -7.77 -5.98 -0.26
C GLY A 218 -6.36 -6.04 0.31
N ARG A 219 -6.20 -6.18 1.63
CA ARG A 219 -4.89 -6.36 2.27
C ARG A 219 -4.26 -7.71 1.89
N HIS A 220 -5.05 -8.78 1.76
CA HIS A 220 -4.54 -10.07 1.31
C HIS A 220 -4.08 -9.99 -0.15
N GLU A 221 -4.89 -9.38 -1.00
CA GLU A 221 -4.56 -9.11 -2.42
C GLU A 221 -3.29 -8.28 -2.56
N GLU A 222 -3.12 -7.21 -1.78
CA GLU A 222 -1.88 -6.43 -1.77
C GLU A 222 -0.69 -7.27 -1.33
N LYS A 223 -0.84 -8.16 -0.34
CA LYS A 223 0.28 -9.01 0.10
C LYS A 223 0.71 -9.98 -1.00
N GLU A 224 -0.23 -10.57 -1.72
CA GLU A 224 0.11 -11.41 -2.88
C GLU A 224 0.73 -10.60 -4.00
N TYR A 225 0.24 -9.38 -4.24
CA TYR A 225 0.80 -8.51 -5.26
C TYR A 225 2.23 -8.09 -4.94
N ALA A 226 2.52 -7.71 -3.69
CA ALA A 226 3.87 -7.40 -3.24
C ALA A 226 4.82 -8.59 -3.47
N ARG A 227 4.40 -9.82 -3.14
CA ARG A 227 5.22 -11.01 -3.44
C ARG A 227 5.48 -11.19 -4.92
N TRP A 228 4.51 -10.89 -5.78
CA TRP A 228 4.74 -10.91 -7.23
C TRP A 228 5.76 -9.85 -7.63
N VAL A 229 5.60 -8.60 -7.17
CA VAL A 229 6.54 -7.50 -7.45
C VAL A 229 7.97 -7.84 -7.02
N ALA A 230 8.16 -8.43 -5.83
CA ALA A 230 9.47 -8.82 -5.34
C ALA A 230 10.18 -9.88 -6.21
N ASN A 231 9.43 -10.64 -7.01
CA ASN A 231 9.95 -11.70 -7.86
C ASN A 231 9.80 -11.38 -9.36
N ASP A 232 9.40 -10.16 -9.72
CA ASP A 232 9.21 -9.77 -11.11
C ASP A 232 10.52 -9.27 -11.73
N ASP A 233 10.99 -9.98 -12.76
CA ASP A 233 12.26 -9.71 -13.43
C ASP A 233 12.31 -8.33 -14.08
N THR A 234 11.19 -7.86 -14.61
CA THR A 234 11.13 -6.54 -15.22
C THR A 234 11.18 -5.47 -14.14
N VAL A 235 10.60 -5.65 -12.94
CA VAL A 235 10.75 -4.70 -11.82
C VAL A 235 12.20 -4.66 -11.38
N ALA A 236 12.82 -5.84 -11.24
CA ALA A 236 14.22 -5.94 -10.84
C ALA A 236 15.15 -5.23 -11.83
N ALA A 237 14.93 -5.41 -13.14
CA ALA A 237 15.71 -4.76 -14.20
C ALA A 237 15.52 -3.24 -14.26
N ASP A 238 14.31 -2.74 -14.08
CA ASP A 238 14.07 -1.28 -14.01
C ASP A 238 14.75 -0.68 -12.77
N LEU A 239 14.76 -1.39 -11.64
CA LEU A 239 15.51 -0.97 -10.45
C LEU A 239 17.03 -1.01 -10.68
N ASP A 240 17.54 -1.98 -11.45
CA ASP A 240 18.95 -2.00 -11.88
C ASP A 240 19.31 -0.76 -12.67
N ALA A 241 18.45 -0.36 -13.62
CA ALA A 241 18.63 0.84 -14.41
C ALA A 241 18.63 2.10 -13.53
N VAL A 242 17.72 2.21 -12.56
CA VAL A 242 17.68 3.33 -11.60
C VAL A 242 18.95 3.41 -10.78
N LEU A 243 19.42 2.30 -10.20
CA LEU A 243 20.63 2.29 -9.37
C LEU A 243 21.88 2.62 -10.19
N THR A 244 21.96 2.14 -11.43
CA THR A 244 23.03 2.50 -12.36
C THR A 244 23.03 4.00 -12.66
N LYS A 245 21.85 4.59 -12.85
CA LYS A 245 21.69 6.04 -13.03
C LYS A 245 22.07 6.82 -11.78
N VAL A 246 21.67 6.36 -10.59
CA VAL A 246 22.07 6.97 -9.31
C VAL A 246 23.59 6.92 -9.16
N ARG A 247 24.25 5.81 -9.51
CA ARG A 247 25.72 5.71 -9.51
C ARG A 247 26.35 6.79 -10.41
N GLY A 248 25.87 6.93 -11.64
CA GLY A 248 26.35 7.93 -12.59
C GLY A 248 26.07 9.37 -12.15
N TRP A 249 24.91 9.61 -11.51
CA TRP A 249 24.59 10.90 -10.91
C TRP A 249 25.58 11.26 -9.80
N ILE A 250 25.91 10.31 -8.90
CA ILE A 250 26.91 10.52 -7.85
C ILE A 250 28.28 10.87 -8.44
N ASP A 251 28.72 10.17 -9.48
CA ASP A 251 29.98 10.49 -10.16
C ASP A 251 29.98 11.91 -10.75
N GLY A 252 28.85 12.34 -11.30
CA GLY A 252 28.67 13.69 -11.83
C GLY A 252 28.76 14.82 -10.79
N LEU A 253 28.50 14.52 -9.51
CA LEU A 253 28.54 15.53 -8.44
C LEU A 253 29.95 16.07 -8.18
N GLY A 254 31.01 15.30 -8.47
CA GLY A 254 32.41 15.72 -8.25
C GLY A 254 32.84 16.95 -9.06
N GLY A 255 32.11 17.29 -10.13
CA GLY A 255 32.32 18.49 -10.95
C GLY A 255 31.15 19.47 -10.95
N ALA A 256 30.14 19.26 -10.11
CA ALA A 256 28.93 20.09 -10.10
C ALA A 256 29.20 21.47 -9.48
N ASP A 257 28.49 22.49 -9.98
CA ASP A 257 28.50 23.82 -9.39
C ASP A 257 27.86 23.75 -7.98
N PRO A 258 28.57 24.18 -6.91
CA PRO A 258 28.02 24.16 -5.56
C PRO A 258 26.69 24.92 -5.39
N ALA A 259 26.37 25.86 -6.27
CA ALA A 259 25.08 26.54 -6.31
C ALA A 259 23.88 25.60 -6.61
N GLN A 260 24.14 24.38 -7.10
CA GLN A 260 23.12 23.36 -7.37
C GLN A 260 22.75 22.56 -6.12
N PHE A 261 23.52 22.64 -5.03
CA PHE A 261 23.23 21.91 -3.80
C PHE A 261 22.15 22.62 -2.97
N SER A 262 21.35 21.82 -2.26
CA SER A 262 20.27 22.35 -1.42
C SER A 262 20.76 23.22 -0.26
N THR A 263 22.01 23.02 0.15
CA THR A 263 22.70 23.80 1.19
C THR A 263 23.87 24.56 0.57
N LYS A 264 24.36 25.61 1.24
CA LYS A 264 25.52 26.40 0.80
C LYS A 264 26.86 25.65 0.99
N LYS A 265 26.90 24.35 0.70
CA LYS A 265 28.16 23.60 0.70
C LYS A 265 29.09 24.21 -0.34
N THR A 266 30.36 24.36 -0.01
CA THR A 266 31.35 24.99 -0.91
C THR A 266 31.91 24.01 -1.94
N ALA A 267 31.84 22.70 -1.66
CA ALA A 267 32.24 21.62 -2.57
C ALA A 267 31.65 20.27 -2.13
N PHE A 268 31.51 19.34 -3.07
CA PHE A 268 31.20 17.93 -2.82
C PHE A 268 32.48 17.08 -2.94
N GLU A 269 32.80 16.29 -1.92
CA GLU A 269 34.02 15.47 -1.86
C GLU A 269 33.76 14.06 -2.40
N LEU A 270 33.81 13.88 -3.73
CA LEU A 270 33.44 12.62 -4.39
C LEU A 270 34.21 11.40 -3.86
N GLU A 271 35.53 11.48 -3.75
CA GLU A 271 36.35 10.34 -3.27
C GLU A 271 35.96 9.91 -1.85
N ARG A 272 35.72 10.88 -0.97
CA ARG A 272 35.23 10.63 0.39
C ARG A 272 33.84 9.99 0.33
N ALA A 273 32.93 10.54 -0.48
CA ALA A 273 31.58 9.99 -0.61
C ALA A 273 31.59 8.53 -1.07
N LEU A 274 32.39 8.19 -2.09
CA LEU A 274 32.53 6.81 -2.57
C LEU A 274 33.12 5.89 -1.50
N ASN A 275 34.10 6.35 -0.72
CA ASN A 275 34.63 5.58 0.40
C ASN A 275 33.61 5.37 1.53
N GLU A 276 32.83 6.40 1.87
CA GLU A 276 31.75 6.31 2.85
C GLU A 276 30.67 5.32 2.38
N LEU A 277 30.25 5.38 1.12
CA LEU A 277 29.27 4.45 0.52
C LEU A 277 29.80 3.01 0.45
N LYS A 278 31.09 2.82 0.21
CA LYS A 278 31.71 1.48 0.21
C LYS A 278 31.82 0.86 1.60
N THR A 279 32.07 1.68 2.61
CA THR A 279 32.31 1.21 3.98
C THR A 279 31.07 1.24 4.86
N GLY A 280 30.02 1.96 4.44
CA GLY A 280 28.84 2.26 5.25
C GLY A 280 29.14 3.16 6.45
N LYS A 281 30.28 3.87 6.45
CA LYS A 281 30.76 4.65 7.60
C LYS A 281 31.09 6.08 7.21
N GLY A 282 30.62 7.03 8.01
CA GLY A 282 30.90 8.46 7.89
C GLY A 282 31.86 8.98 8.97
N THR A 283 32.10 10.28 8.96
CA THR A 283 32.94 10.96 9.97
C THR A 283 32.13 11.21 11.24
N PRO A 284 32.62 10.85 12.43
CA PRO A 284 31.91 11.15 13.67
C PRO A 284 31.72 12.65 13.86
N ARG A 285 30.53 13.06 14.32
CA ARG A 285 30.24 14.49 14.54
C ARG A 285 30.83 15.01 15.85
N THR A 286 31.08 14.13 16.81
CA THR A 286 31.61 14.53 18.11
C THR A 286 33.04 14.01 18.29
N HIS A 287 33.93 14.85 18.81
CA HIS A 287 35.30 14.43 19.14
C HIS A 287 35.35 13.30 20.20
N SER A 288 34.26 13.09 20.95
CA SER A 288 34.11 11.98 21.89
C SER A 288 33.89 10.62 21.22
N GLU A 289 33.39 10.59 19.99
CA GLU A 289 33.24 9.37 19.22
C GLU A 289 34.55 9.07 18.49
N GLN A 290 35.26 8.04 18.95
CA GLN A 290 36.50 7.61 18.32
C GLN A 290 36.21 6.66 17.15
N GLY A 291 36.63 7.07 15.94
CA GLY A 291 36.61 6.24 14.73
C GLY A 291 35.31 6.30 13.93
N PRO A 292 35.30 5.84 12.67
CA PRO A 292 34.18 6.01 11.75
C PRO A 292 32.86 5.44 12.29
N ALA A 293 31.77 6.20 12.17
CA ALA A 293 30.45 5.79 12.64
C ALA A 293 29.56 5.35 11.48
N GLU A 294 28.73 4.32 11.70
CA GLU A 294 27.85 3.75 10.68
C GLU A 294 26.69 4.70 10.35
N PHE A 295 26.38 4.86 9.06
CA PHE A 295 25.12 5.47 8.60
C PHE A 295 24.25 4.41 7.93
N GLY A 296 23.01 4.79 7.59
CA GLY A 296 22.07 3.89 6.93
C GLY A 296 21.12 3.27 7.94
N PRO A 297 20.08 4.00 8.39
CA PRO A 297 19.14 3.50 9.39
C PRO A 297 18.45 2.20 8.96
N TYR A 298 18.17 2.00 7.67
CA TYR A 298 17.52 0.78 7.20
C TYR A 298 18.50 -0.40 7.16
N GLN A 299 19.69 -0.21 6.59
CA GLN A 299 20.74 -1.23 6.60
C GLN A 299 21.06 -1.68 8.03
N ARG A 300 21.32 -0.76 8.97
CA ARG A 300 21.61 -1.09 10.37
C ARG A 300 20.47 -1.85 11.04
N HIS A 301 19.22 -1.50 10.73
CA HIS A 301 18.06 -2.21 11.26
C HIS A 301 18.03 -3.68 10.79
N PHE A 302 18.27 -3.92 9.50
CA PHE A 302 18.25 -5.29 8.95
C PHE A 302 19.52 -6.10 9.22
N ASP A 303 20.65 -5.43 9.46
CA ASP A 303 21.93 -6.07 9.79
C ASP A 303 22.20 -6.14 11.28
N ALA A 304 21.23 -5.72 12.11
CA ALA A 304 21.32 -5.81 13.56
C ALA A 304 21.68 -7.25 14.00
N PRO A 305 22.53 -7.41 15.03
CA PRO A 305 22.90 -8.73 15.52
C PRO A 305 21.68 -9.61 15.83
N GLY A 306 21.65 -10.81 15.25
CA GLY A 306 20.53 -11.74 15.40
C GLY A 306 19.37 -11.54 14.42
N SER A 307 19.48 -10.61 13.47
CA SER A 307 18.55 -10.51 12.35
C SER A 307 18.46 -11.84 11.59
N ALA A 308 17.24 -12.30 11.34
CA ALA A 308 17.00 -13.53 10.59
C ALA A 308 17.35 -13.38 9.10
N HIS A 309 17.41 -12.16 8.59
CA HIS A 309 17.64 -11.86 7.18
C HIS A 309 18.47 -10.58 7.05
N PRO A 310 19.79 -10.65 7.25
CA PRO A 310 20.67 -9.52 6.94
C PRO A 310 20.54 -9.12 5.46
N THR A 311 20.98 -7.92 5.13
CA THR A 311 21.16 -7.46 3.76
C THR A 311 22.27 -8.25 3.08
N GLY A 312 22.20 -8.38 1.75
CA GLY A 312 23.25 -9.01 0.95
C GLY A 312 24.55 -8.20 0.88
N PHE A 313 24.48 -6.89 1.14
CA PHE A 313 25.59 -5.95 0.95
C PHE A 313 26.30 -5.53 2.24
N ARG A 314 25.70 -5.74 3.42
CA ARG A 314 26.34 -5.53 4.74
C ARG A 314 27.02 -4.16 4.92
N GLY A 315 26.37 -3.10 4.45
CA GLY A 315 26.88 -1.72 4.52
C GLY A 315 27.73 -1.27 3.33
N ASP A 316 28.10 -2.15 2.40
CA ASP A 316 28.73 -1.76 1.12
C ASP A 316 27.67 -1.32 0.10
N PHE A 317 27.15 -0.10 0.28
CA PHE A 317 26.16 0.50 -0.64
C PHE A 317 26.71 0.62 -2.06
N LEU A 318 28.02 0.84 -2.20
CA LEU A 318 28.68 0.98 -3.50
C LEU A 318 28.64 -0.33 -4.28
N ALA A 319 28.79 -1.49 -3.63
CA ALA A 319 28.67 -2.78 -4.30
C ALA A 319 27.29 -3.01 -4.95
N VAL A 320 26.22 -2.45 -4.37
CA VAL A 320 24.87 -2.50 -4.97
C VAL A 320 24.73 -1.53 -6.14
N LEU A 321 25.37 -0.37 -6.06
CA LEU A 321 25.38 0.61 -7.15
C LEU A 321 26.22 0.16 -8.35
N ASP A 322 27.32 -0.55 -8.12
CA ASP A 322 28.24 -1.01 -9.18
C ASP A 322 27.73 -2.26 -9.91
N ASP A 323 26.98 -3.15 -9.22
CA ASP A 323 26.41 -4.36 -9.82
C ASP A 323 25.01 -4.68 -9.24
N PRO A 324 23.99 -3.85 -9.56
CA PRO A 324 22.68 -3.96 -8.93
C PRO A 324 21.97 -5.28 -9.26
N ALA A 325 22.28 -5.90 -10.41
CA ALA A 325 21.67 -7.15 -10.86
C ALA A 325 21.96 -8.34 -9.92
N ARG A 326 22.98 -8.24 -9.05
CA ARG A 326 23.30 -9.25 -8.04
C ARG A 326 22.41 -9.22 -6.80
N TYR A 327 21.64 -8.15 -6.64
CA TYR A 327 20.84 -7.91 -5.44
C TYR A 327 19.35 -8.04 -5.74
N ASP A 328 18.59 -8.49 -4.74
CA ASP A 328 17.15 -8.62 -4.86
C ASP A 328 16.44 -7.26 -4.76
N VAL A 329 15.13 -7.23 -5.02
CA VAL A 329 14.33 -6.01 -4.92
C VAL A 329 14.40 -5.40 -3.51
N ARG A 330 14.53 -6.22 -2.46
CA ARG A 330 14.58 -5.75 -1.07
C ARG A 330 15.83 -4.92 -0.82
N ASP A 331 17.00 -5.46 -1.14
CA ASP A 331 18.29 -4.79 -0.91
C ASP A 331 18.39 -3.50 -1.72
N LYS A 332 17.92 -3.52 -2.99
CA LYS A 332 17.85 -2.32 -3.84
C LYS A 332 17.03 -1.20 -3.22
N ILE A 333 15.90 -1.53 -2.61
CA ILE A 333 15.02 -0.56 -1.96
C ILE A 333 15.62 -0.03 -0.66
N ILE A 334 16.28 -0.88 0.14
CA ILE A 334 17.02 -0.46 1.34
C ILE A 334 18.12 0.55 0.95
N VAL A 335 18.88 0.27 -0.11
CA VAL A 335 19.93 1.17 -0.59
C VAL A 335 19.33 2.52 -1.03
N LEU A 336 18.26 2.54 -1.80
CA LEU A 336 17.61 3.80 -2.20
C LEU A 336 17.10 4.62 -1.01
N HIS A 337 16.60 3.96 0.04
CA HIS A 337 16.21 4.60 1.29
C HIS A 337 17.39 5.29 1.96
N ASP A 338 18.46 4.53 2.20
CA ASP A 338 19.63 5.01 2.94
C ASP A 338 20.44 6.03 2.12
N LEU A 339 20.48 5.92 0.78
CA LEU A 339 21.09 6.92 -0.09
C LEU A 339 20.37 8.26 -0.03
N TYR A 340 19.03 8.28 -0.02
CA TYR A 340 18.33 9.55 0.16
C TYR A 340 18.68 10.18 1.51
N GLU A 341 18.68 9.36 2.57
CA GLU A 341 19.04 9.83 3.90
C GLU A 341 20.49 10.31 3.94
N TYR A 342 21.41 9.69 3.18
CA TYR A 342 22.82 10.10 3.01
C TYR A 342 22.96 11.48 2.37
N PHE A 343 22.21 11.76 1.31
CA PHE A 343 22.34 13.00 0.54
C PHE A 343 21.47 14.16 1.02
N LYS A 344 20.38 13.90 1.77
CA LYS A 344 19.51 14.98 2.24
C LYS A 344 20.21 15.88 3.25
N ASP A 345 19.74 17.12 3.35
CA ASP A 345 20.08 18.01 4.44
C ASP A 345 19.56 17.47 5.80
N ASP A 346 20.41 17.52 6.83
CA ASP A 346 20.11 17.04 8.19
C ASP A 346 19.95 18.21 9.18
N THR A 347 19.12 19.18 8.80
CA THR A 347 18.78 20.32 9.66
C THR A 347 17.90 19.95 10.87
N THR A 348 17.32 18.75 10.89
CA THR A 348 16.44 18.27 11.99
C THR A 348 17.13 17.24 12.88
N ARG A 349 18.17 17.69 13.58
CA ARG A 349 19.13 16.93 14.40
C ARG A 349 18.56 16.27 15.66
N ALA A 350 17.68 15.28 15.52
CA ALA A 350 17.21 14.50 16.67
C ALA A 350 18.12 13.31 17.03
N LEU A 351 18.96 12.83 16.10
CA LEU A 351 19.83 11.67 16.32
C LEU A 351 21.29 11.97 15.90
N PRO A 352 22.29 11.37 16.58
CA PRO A 352 23.71 11.52 16.26
C PRO A 352 24.08 10.67 15.03
N GLU A 353 23.64 11.08 13.84
CA GLU A 353 24.18 10.52 12.60
C GLU A 353 25.57 11.12 12.32
N PRO A 354 26.51 10.35 11.73
CA PRO A 354 27.80 10.89 11.33
C PRO A 354 27.66 12.00 10.29
N GLU A 355 28.65 12.88 10.23
CA GLU A 355 28.83 13.79 9.11
C GLU A 355 29.19 13.00 7.86
N ARG A 356 28.53 13.36 6.75
CA ARG A 356 28.63 12.64 5.47
C ARG A 356 29.02 13.61 4.35
N ALA A 357 29.86 13.14 3.44
CA ALA A 357 30.27 13.93 2.27
C ALA A 357 29.07 14.34 1.40
N GLY A 358 28.02 13.51 1.33
CA GLY A 358 26.78 13.81 0.60
C GLY A 358 25.76 14.70 1.30
N GLU A 359 25.92 15.01 2.59
CA GLU A 359 24.91 15.76 3.32
C GLU A 359 24.62 17.12 2.66
N GLY A 360 23.33 17.44 2.50
CA GLY A 360 22.89 18.72 1.93
C GLY A 360 22.96 18.83 0.41
N VAL A 361 23.24 17.74 -0.31
CA VAL A 361 23.10 17.68 -1.77
C VAL A 361 21.62 17.71 -2.17
N LEU A 362 20.76 16.94 -1.48
CA LEU A 362 19.32 16.89 -1.72
C LEU A 362 18.51 17.69 -0.68
N GLU A 363 17.38 18.26 -1.13
CA GLU A 363 16.43 18.92 -0.24
C GLU A 363 15.81 17.92 0.77
N MET A 364 15.60 18.35 2.02
CA MET A 364 14.95 17.52 3.05
C MET A 364 13.49 17.18 2.69
N THR A 365 12.77 18.15 2.13
CA THR A 365 11.37 18.00 1.71
C THR A 365 11.32 18.01 0.19
N PRO A 366 11.18 16.84 -0.46
CA PRO A 366 11.15 16.79 -1.91
C PRO A 366 9.96 17.58 -2.45
N LYS A 367 10.21 18.35 -3.51
CA LYS A 367 9.18 19.05 -4.26
C LYS A 367 8.82 18.24 -5.51
N GLY A 368 7.54 18.24 -5.86
CA GLY A 368 7.07 17.66 -7.10
C GLY A 368 7.63 18.41 -8.32
N PRO A 369 7.41 17.93 -9.54
CA PRO A 369 7.81 18.61 -10.79
C PRO A 369 7.28 20.05 -10.89
N SER A 370 6.18 20.37 -10.20
CA SER A 370 5.60 21.71 -10.11
C SER A 370 6.33 22.65 -9.12
N GLY A 371 7.38 22.19 -8.43
CA GLY A 371 8.07 22.94 -7.38
C GLY A 371 7.28 23.05 -6.06
N ARG A 372 6.17 22.34 -5.92
CA ARG A 372 5.33 22.34 -4.71
C ARG A 372 5.62 21.17 -3.78
N ASN A 373 5.28 21.32 -2.51
CA ASN A 373 5.34 20.23 -1.54
C ASN A 373 4.50 19.05 -2.01
N ILE A 374 5.06 17.85 -1.88
CA ILE A 374 4.38 16.61 -2.27
C ILE A 374 3.37 16.24 -1.19
N LEU A 375 2.11 16.15 -1.61
CA LEU A 375 0.95 15.77 -0.80
C LEU A 375 0.20 14.61 -1.49
N ALA A 376 -0.77 14.02 -0.80
CA ALA A 376 -1.72 13.11 -1.42
C ALA A 376 -2.47 13.82 -2.56
N THR A 377 -2.64 13.18 -3.72
CA THR A 377 -3.24 13.87 -4.88
C THR A 377 -4.71 14.20 -4.66
N GLN A 378 -5.42 13.44 -3.82
CA GLN A 378 -6.80 13.76 -3.46
C GLN A 378 -6.92 14.95 -2.51
N ASP A 379 -5.83 15.37 -1.89
CA ASP A 379 -5.76 16.52 -0.99
C ASP A 379 -5.30 17.80 -1.72
N LEU A 380 -5.26 17.78 -3.06
CA LEU A 380 -5.01 18.95 -3.91
C LEU A 380 -6.29 19.45 -4.58
N LEU A 381 -6.38 20.76 -4.81
CA LEU A 381 -7.39 21.43 -5.64
C LEU A 381 -7.02 21.31 -7.13
N ASP A 382 -7.95 21.67 -8.02
CA ASP A 382 -7.75 21.62 -9.48
C ASP A 382 -6.54 22.47 -9.95
N ASP A 383 -6.24 23.54 -9.23
CA ASP A 383 -5.07 24.41 -9.47
C ASP A 383 -3.77 23.90 -8.82
N GLY A 384 -3.84 22.71 -8.19
CA GLY A 384 -2.78 22.02 -7.46
C GLY A 384 -2.44 22.61 -6.09
N THR A 385 -3.24 23.55 -5.57
CA THR A 385 -3.05 24.08 -4.20
C THR A 385 -3.55 23.08 -3.17
N ALA A 386 -2.98 23.09 -1.97
CA ALA A 386 -3.37 22.17 -0.91
C ALA A 386 -4.79 22.47 -0.43
N LYS A 387 -5.63 21.43 -0.33
CA LYS A 387 -6.88 21.53 0.42
C LYS A 387 -6.56 21.79 1.89
N VAL A 388 -7.44 22.53 2.56
CA VAL A 388 -7.27 22.82 4.00
C VAL A 388 -7.40 21.50 4.78
N GLY A 389 -6.29 21.01 5.31
CA GLY A 389 -6.22 19.81 6.14
C GLY A 389 -4.94 19.01 5.92
N THR A 390 -4.72 18.01 6.78
CA THR A 390 -3.65 17.02 6.63
C THR A 390 -4.26 15.63 6.53
N ASP A 391 -3.63 14.75 5.76
CA ASP A 391 -3.97 13.33 5.70
C ASP A 391 -3.53 12.57 6.97
N ARG A 392 -2.64 13.16 7.76
CA ARG A 392 -2.19 12.69 9.08
C ARG A 392 -3.11 13.17 10.20
N GLY A 393 -3.35 12.28 11.15
CA GLY A 393 -4.09 12.52 12.39
C GLY A 393 -3.23 13.18 13.48
N SER A 394 -3.59 12.95 14.74
CA SER A 394 -2.92 13.56 15.91
C SER A 394 -1.48 13.09 16.12
N SER A 395 -1.07 11.98 15.52
CA SER A 395 0.32 11.52 15.48
C SER A 395 0.74 11.11 14.08
N LYS A 396 2.06 10.91 13.89
CA LYS A 396 2.68 10.65 12.59
C LYS A 396 2.29 9.30 11.97
N ALA A 397 1.65 8.40 12.73
CA ALA A 397 1.37 7.02 12.33
C ALA A 397 -0.11 6.74 11.99
N VAL A 398 -1.05 7.63 12.32
CA VAL A 398 -2.48 7.43 12.10
C VAL A 398 -3.02 8.41 11.07
N ARG A 399 -3.93 7.92 10.23
CA ARG A 399 -4.62 8.73 9.23
C ARG A 399 -5.73 9.59 9.84
N ASN A 400 -5.89 10.77 9.27
CA ASN A 400 -7.09 11.57 9.43
C ASN A 400 -8.24 10.91 8.65
N GLU A 401 -9.23 10.37 9.37
CA GLU A 401 -10.42 9.73 8.78
C GLU A 401 -11.37 10.73 8.08
N ARG A 402 -11.11 12.03 8.18
CA ARG A 402 -11.84 13.08 7.47
C ARG A 402 -11.17 13.49 6.16
N ALA A 403 -9.89 13.15 5.95
CA ALA A 403 -9.17 13.49 4.72
C ALA A 403 -9.83 12.81 3.50
N ASP A 404 -9.81 13.49 2.36
CA ASP A 404 -10.47 13.02 1.14
C ASP A 404 -9.84 11.74 0.61
N SER A 405 -8.52 11.64 0.70
CA SER A 405 -7.76 10.41 0.39
C SER A 405 -8.25 9.23 1.24
N THR A 406 -8.39 9.41 2.56
CA THR A 406 -8.88 8.37 3.47
C THR A 406 -10.33 7.99 3.17
N ARG A 407 -11.23 8.97 3.00
CA ARG A 407 -12.65 8.71 2.70
C ARG A 407 -12.83 7.95 1.39
N THR A 408 -12.06 8.31 0.37
CA THR A 408 -12.04 7.61 -0.92
C THR A 408 -11.61 6.16 -0.73
N ALA A 409 -10.50 5.93 -0.02
CA ALA A 409 -10.03 4.58 0.27
C ALA A 409 -11.05 3.75 1.06
N ARG A 410 -11.74 4.34 2.04
CA ARG A 410 -12.80 3.67 2.81
C ARG A 410 -13.98 3.28 1.89
N ALA A 411 -14.47 4.22 1.08
CA ALA A 411 -15.59 3.99 0.16
C ALA A 411 -15.32 2.88 -0.85
N HIS A 412 -14.07 2.72 -1.28
CA HIS A 412 -13.65 1.69 -2.24
C HIS A 412 -13.01 0.46 -1.58
N ARG A 413 -13.01 0.38 -0.24
CA ARG A 413 -12.38 -0.70 0.55
C ARG A 413 -10.92 -0.94 0.18
N ILE A 414 -10.21 0.13 -0.17
CA ILE A 414 -8.79 0.12 -0.52
C ILE A 414 -7.97 0.13 0.76
N PRO A 415 -6.99 -0.76 0.93
CA PRO A 415 -6.14 -0.76 2.12
C PRO A 415 -5.46 0.59 2.33
N VAL A 416 -5.57 1.12 3.56
CA VAL A 416 -4.82 2.29 4.03
C VAL A 416 -4.39 2.09 5.48
N TRP A 417 -3.28 2.70 5.87
CA TRP A 417 -2.78 2.64 7.24
C TRP A 417 -2.13 3.96 7.69
N ALA A 418 -0.99 4.32 7.12
CA ALA A 418 -0.09 5.33 7.65
C ALA A 418 -0.37 6.76 7.17
N GLY A 419 -1.05 6.90 6.03
CA GLY A 419 -1.08 8.15 5.27
C GLY A 419 -0.15 8.09 4.05
N ALA A 420 -0.09 9.20 3.33
CA ALA A 420 0.76 9.39 2.18
C ALA A 420 2.25 9.19 2.55
N SER A 421 2.95 8.43 1.70
CA SER A 421 4.33 8.04 1.95
C SER A 421 5.32 9.14 1.56
N HIS A 422 5.68 10.00 2.51
CA HIS A 422 6.77 10.96 2.29
C HIS A 422 8.10 10.27 1.93
N THR A 423 8.31 9.05 2.43
CA THR A 423 9.52 8.30 2.08
C THR A 423 9.50 7.87 0.61
N THR A 424 8.33 7.55 0.05
CA THR A 424 8.18 7.36 -1.39
C THR A 424 8.55 8.63 -2.15
N ALA A 425 8.07 9.80 -1.72
CA ALA A 425 8.39 11.07 -2.36
C ALA A 425 9.91 11.32 -2.40
N ARG A 426 10.61 11.00 -1.32
CA ARG A 426 12.06 11.12 -1.20
C ARG A 426 12.79 10.23 -2.20
N MET A 427 12.49 8.94 -2.21
CA MET A 427 13.17 8.00 -3.11
C MET A 427 12.89 8.28 -4.59
N LEU A 428 11.66 8.67 -4.93
CA LEU A 428 11.32 9.08 -6.30
C LEU A 428 12.00 10.38 -6.70
N HIS A 429 12.19 11.31 -5.75
CA HIS A 429 12.97 12.52 -5.98
C HIS A 429 14.42 12.18 -6.33
N LEU A 430 15.11 11.35 -5.52
CA LEU A 430 16.48 10.89 -5.84
C LEU A 430 16.55 10.21 -7.21
N ALA A 431 15.64 9.28 -7.50
CA ALA A 431 15.61 8.60 -8.80
C ALA A 431 15.42 9.58 -9.97
N ARG A 432 14.52 10.58 -9.82
CA ARG A 432 14.30 11.62 -10.82
C ARG A 432 15.54 12.50 -11.02
N GLU A 433 16.20 12.94 -9.94
CA GLU A 433 17.44 13.72 -10.02
C GLU A 433 18.54 12.94 -10.76
N ALA A 434 18.55 11.61 -10.62
CA ALA A 434 19.43 10.73 -11.38
C ALA A 434 19.00 10.48 -12.84
N GLY A 435 17.88 11.06 -13.30
CA GLY A 435 17.38 10.90 -14.67
C GLY A 435 16.51 9.65 -14.89
N ALA A 436 15.83 9.16 -13.85
CA ALA A 436 14.89 8.05 -14.00
C ALA A 436 13.68 8.43 -14.87
N THR A 437 13.24 7.49 -15.70
CA THR A 437 12.02 7.62 -16.51
C THR A 437 10.76 7.36 -15.68
N THR A 438 9.58 7.68 -16.20
CA THR A 438 8.31 7.40 -15.52
C THR A 438 8.10 5.90 -15.23
N ASP A 439 8.52 5.02 -16.14
CA ASP A 439 8.39 3.57 -15.96
C ASP A 439 9.34 3.06 -14.86
N GLU A 440 10.56 3.58 -14.82
CA GLU A 440 11.53 3.32 -13.76
C GLU A 440 11.05 3.86 -12.40
N LEU A 441 10.45 5.05 -12.35
CA LEU A 441 9.82 5.60 -11.14
C LEU A 441 8.63 4.76 -10.68
N ASN A 442 7.86 4.18 -11.61
CA ASN A 442 6.82 3.20 -11.27
C ASN A 442 7.45 1.94 -10.66
N ALA A 443 8.56 1.43 -11.19
CA ALA A 443 9.27 0.29 -10.62
C ALA A 443 9.80 0.57 -9.20
N VAL A 444 10.38 1.75 -8.97
CA VAL A 444 10.76 2.22 -7.61
C VAL A 444 9.55 2.24 -6.69
N SER A 445 8.43 2.80 -7.13
CA SER A 445 7.20 2.86 -6.35
C SER A 445 6.68 1.46 -5.98
N LEU A 446 6.62 0.54 -6.95
CA LEU A 446 6.20 -0.84 -6.71
C LEU A 446 7.17 -1.57 -5.78
N GLY A 447 8.47 -1.39 -5.95
CA GLY A 447 9.49 -1.94 -5.05
C GLY A 447 9.34 -1.45 -3.61
N ILE A 448 9.09 -0.15 -3.40
CA ILE A 448 8.81 0.44 -2.09
C ILE A 448 7.56 -0.20 -1.47
N PHE A 449 6.46 -0.26 -2.21
CA PHE A 449 5.23 -0.92 -1.76
C PHE A 449 5.51 -2.38 -1.35
N SER A 450 6.23 -3.11 -2.19
CA SER A 450 6.56 -4.51 -1.93
C SER A 450 7.33 -4.66 -0.63
N PHE A 451 8.39 -3.88 -0.47
CA PHE A 451 9.21 -3.82 0.74
C PHE A 451 8.36 -3.57 1.99
N TRP A 452 7.51 -2.53 2.00
CA TRP A 452 6.62 -2.24 3.14
C TRP A 452 5.65 -3.37 3.47
N ARG A 453 5.22 -4.11 2.46
CA ARG A 453 4.16 -5.10 2.60
C ARG A 453 4.67 -6.47 3.06
N ILE A 454 5.86 -6.89 2.63
CA ILE A 454 6.36 -8.25 2.89
C ILE A 454 7.71 -8.29 3.62
N GLU A 455 8.54 -7.25 3.49
CA GLU A 455 9.90 -7.22 4.04
C GLU A 455 10.04 -6.32 5.26
N TYR A 456 9.05 -5.49 5.55
CA TYR A 456 9.17 -4.53 6.62
C TYR A 456 8.94 -5.14 8.01
N ASP A 457 9.84 -4.81 8.93
CA ASP A 457 9.72 -5.18 10.32
C ASP A 457 8.61 -4.37 11.01
N HIS A 458 7.45 -5.02 11.10
CA HIS A 458 6.28 -4.46 11.75
C HIS A 458 6.41 -4.32 13.29
N THR A 459 7.56 -4.64 13.87
CA THR A 459 7.86 -4.33 15.28
C THR A 459 8.42 -2.94 15.48
N SER A 460 9.02 -2.37 14.44
CA SER A 460 9.60 -1.03 14.52
C SER A 460 8.53 0.06 14.50
N THR A 461 8.90 1.26 14.95
CA THR A 461 7.98 2.39 15.11
C THR A 461 7.54 3.05 13.81
N PHE A 462 8.12 2.69 12.65
CA PHE A 462 7.67 3.29 11.40
C PHE A 462 6.36 2.66 10.93
N ALA A 463 5.49 3.47 10.37
CA ALA A 463 4.24 2.99 9.81
C ALA A 463 4.50 2.45 8.40
N ALA A 464 3.97 1.27 8.08
CA ALA A 464 4.11 0.70 6.74
C ALA A 464 3.07 1.30 5.79
N HIS A 465 3.48 1.50 4.53
CA HIS A 465 2.62 2.10 3.53
C HIS A 465 1.94 1.04 2.65
N THR A 466 0.67 1.28 2.31
CA THR A 466 -0.09 0.44 1.38
C THR A 466 0.19 0.82 -0.08
N LEU A 467 -0.29 0.03 -1.04
CA LEU A 467 -0.10 0.34 -2.46
C LEU A 467 -0.70 1.68 -2.82
N HIS A 468 -1.90 1.96 -2.29
CA HIS A 468 -2.60 3.22 -2.49
C HIS A 468 -1.75 4.42 -2.03
N GLU A 469 -1.13 4.31 -0.85
CA GLU A 469 -0.34 5.38 -0.22
C GLU A 469 0.97 5.66 -0.95
N VAL A 470 1.57 4.62 -1.55
CA VAL A 470 2.78 4.73 -2.37
C VAL A 470 2.44 5.31 -3.74
N LEU A 471 1.47 4.73 -4.45
CA LEU A 471 1.16 5.15 -5.82
C LEU A 471 0.49 6.52 -5.90
N ASP A 472 -0.25 6.93 -4.87
CA ASP A 472 -0.79 8.29 -4.81
C ASP A 472 0.33 9.33 -4.76
N ILE A 473 1.38 9.08 -3.99
CA ILE A 473 2.56 9.94 -3.99
C ILE A 473 3.29 9.87 -5.34
N ALA A 474 3.45 8.68 -5.90
CA ALA A 474 4.11 8.48 -7.18
C ALA A 474 3.42 9.22 -8.34
N ALA A 475 2.10 9.42 -8.26
CA ALA A 475 1.35 10.18 -9.25
C ALA A 475 1.84 11.62 -9.41
N ASN A 476 2.37 12.22 -8.33
CA ASN A 476 3.00 13.54 -8.40
C ASN A 476 4.27 13.55 -9.28
N PHE A 477 4.84 12.39 -9.58
CA PHE A 477 6.02 12.22 -10.43
C PHE A 477 5.66 11.68 -11.83
N GLY A 478 4.38 11.72 -12.20
CA GLY A 478 3.89 11.25 -13.50
C GLY A 478 3.60 9.76 -13.58
N VAL A 479 3.80 9.00 -12.49
CA VAL A 479 3.42 7.58 -12.46
C VAL A 479 1.90 7.46 -12.57
N ALA A 480 1.44 6.66 -13.52
CA ALA A 480 0.01 6.46 -13.72
C ALA A 480 -0.63 5.79 -12.48
N TYR A 481 -1.73 6.37 -12.02
CA TYR A 481 -2.37 6.00 -10.77
C TYR A 481 -3.89 6.12 -10.88
N ASN A 482 -4.60 5.20 -10.23
CA ASN A 482 -6.04 5.24 -10.11
C ASN A 482 -6.45 5.11 -8.64
N ALA A 483 -6.97 6.19 -8.06
CA ALA A 483 -7.32 6.23 -6.63
C ALA A 483 -8.41 5.25 -6.21
N LYS A 484 -9.22 4.73 -7.16
CA LYS A 484 -10.26 3.73 -6.90
C LYS A 484 -9.78 2.29 -7.11
N MET A 485 -8.72 2.12 -7.91
CA MET A 485 -8.12 0.83 -8.22
C MET A 485 -6.60 1.02 -8.42
N PRO A 486 -5.80 1.17 -7.35
CA PRO A 486 -4.39 1.62 -7.44
C PRO A 486 -3.56 0.84 -8.46
N GLN A 487 -3.79 -0.48 -8.54
CA GLN A 487 -3.08 -1.37 -9.46
C GLN A 487 -3.33 -1.04 -10.94
N ALA A 488 -4.50 -0.49 -11.28
CA ALA A 488 -4.93 -0.20 -12.65
C ALA A 488 -4.10 0.88 -13.35
N GLY A 489 -3.46 1.74 -12.57
CA GLY A 489 -2.59 2.79 -13.09
C GLY A 489 -1.29 2.25 -13.65
N SER A 490 -0.83 1.09 -13.17
CA SER A 490 0.45 0.53 -13.60
C SER A 490 0.36 -0.02 -15.02
N ALA A 491 1.33 0.30 -15.88
CA ALA A 491 1.49 -0.31 -17.20
C ALA A 491 1.61 -1.85 -17.15
N ARG A 492 1.99 -2.38 -15.97
CA ARG A 492 2.13 -3.82 -15.70
C ARG A 492 0.83 -4.49 -15.27
N TYR A 493 -0.23 -3.72 -15.02
CA TYR A 493 -1.55 -4.23 -14.63
C TYR A 493 -2.07 -5.36 -15.54
N PRO A 494 -1.98 -5.26 -16.88
CA PRO A 494 -2.17 -6.37 -17.81
C PRO A 494 -1.62 -7.74 -17.37
N GLN A 495 -0.31 -7.80 -17.12
CA GLN A 495 0.38 -9.04 -16.78
C GLN A 495 -0.08 -9.56 -15.42
N ILE A 496 -0.20 -8.67 -14.45
CA ILE A 496 -0.68 -8.99 -13.10
C ILE A 496 -2.08 -9.62 -13.15
N MET A 497 -2.95 -9.09 -14.00
CA MET A 497 -4.31 -9.61 -14.15
C MET A 497 -4.33 -11.00 -14.76
N ARG A 498 -3.51 -11.28 -15.78
CA ARG A 498 -3.38 -12.63 -16.35
C ARG A 498 -2.91 -13.63 -15.30
N GLU A 499 -1.84 -13.30 -14.59
CA GLU A 499 -1.27 -14.16 -13.55
C GLU A 499 -2.27 -14.45 -12.43
N ARG A 500 -3.10 -13.45 -12.07
CA ARG A 500 -4.17 -13.62 -11.09
C ARG A 500 -5.27 -14.54 -11.57
N MET A 501 -5.75 -14.36 -12.80
CA MET A 501 -6.77 -15.27 -13.36
C MET A 501 -6.25 -16.70 -13.42
N LYS A 502 -4.99 -16.89 -13.82
CA LYS A 502 -4.34 -18.20 -13.85
C LYS A 502 -4.29 -18.84 -12.45
N LYS A 503 -3.80 -18.10 -11.44
CA LYS A 503 -3.75 -18.61 -10.06
C LYS A 503 -5.13 -18.86 -9.46
N ALA A 504 -6.12 -18.05 -9.81
CA ALA A 504 -7.50 -18.27 -9.40
C ALA A 504 -8.02 -19.59 -10.01
N ASP A 505 -7.86 -19.81 -11.31
CA ASP A 505 -8.23 -21.06 -11.98
C ASP A 505 -7.58 -22.28 -11.32
N GLU A 506 -6.26 -22.25 -11.09
CA GLU A 506 -5.52 -23.32 -10.43
C GLU A 506 -6.13 -23.66 -9.06
N ARG A 507 -6.40 -22.64 -8.23
CA ARG A 507 -7.03 -22.81 -6.92
C ARG A 507 -8.45 -23.36 -7.02
N PHE A 508 -9.27 -22.87 -7.95
CA PHE A 508 -10.64 -23.34 -8.07
C PHE A 508 -10.74 -24.78 -8.56
N LEU A 509 -9.77 -25.23 -9.38
CA LEU A 509 -9.62 -26.63 -9.75
C LEU A 509 -9.24 -27.50 -8.54
N GLU A 510 -8.30 -27.05 -7.70
CA GLU A 510 -8.01 -27.75 -6.43
C GLU A 510 -9.25 -27.82 -5.52
N GLN A 511 -10.06 -26.76 -5.48
CA GLN A 511 -11.30 -26.73 -4.71
C GLN A 511 -12.38 -27.64 -5.29
N TYR A 512 -12.47 -27.76 -6.62
CA TYR A 512 -13.34 -28.72 -7.30
C TYR A 512 -13.09 -30.14 -6.77
N ASP A 513 -11.82 -30.56 -6.74
CA ASP A 513 -11.43 -31.90 -6.29
C ASP A 513 -11.76 -32.12 -4.81
N ARG A 514 -11.56 -31.12 -3.97
CA ARG A 514 -11.94 -31.17 -2.54
C ARG A 514 -13.45 -31.29 -2.36
N LEU A 515 -14.24 -30.52 -3.11
CA LEU A 515 -15.70 -30.62 -3.07
C LEU A 515 -16.19 -31.97 -3.57
N ALA A 516 -15.61 -32.50 -4.65
CA ALA A 516 -15.91 -33.83 -5.17
C ALA A 516 -15.68 -34.92 -4.12
N GLU A 517 -14.54 -34.88 -3.43
CA GLU A 517 -14.23 -35.82 -2.35
C GLU A 517 -15.14 -35.63 -1.13
N ALA A 518 -15.48 -34.38 -0.76
CA ALA A 518 -16.42 -34.09 0.32
C ALA A 518 -17.83 -34.63 0.02
N ILE A 519 -18.32 -34.44 -1.21
CA ILE A 519 -19.61 -34.98 -1.68
C ILE A 519 -19.58 -36.51 -1.70
N LYS A 520 -18.47 -37.12 -2.14
CA LYS A 520 -18.28 -38.57 -2.11
C LYS A 520 -18.37 -39.09 -0.67
N ARG A 521 -17.71 -38.44 0.30
CA ARG A 521 -17.81 -38.78 1.73
C ARG A 521 -19.20 -38.55 2.30
N PHE A 522 -19.89 -37.49 1.90
CA PHE A 522 -21.29 -37.27 2.27
C PHE A 522 -22.23 -38.37 1.73
N ASN A 523 -21.91 -38.88 0.53
CA ASN A 523 -22.65 -39.95 -0.11
C ASN A 523 -22.41 -41.32 0.55
N THR A 524 -21.18 -41.60 1.00
CA THR A 524 -20.81 -42.87 1.66
C THR A 524 -21.00 -42.86 3.17
N GLY A 525 -20.92 -41.69 3.81
CA GLY A 525 -20.80 -41.50 5.25
C GLY A 525 -22.06 -41.81 6.05
N PHE A 526 -21.89 -42.57 7.12
CA PHE A 526 -22.89 -43.02 8.08
C PHE A 526 -22.70 -42.19 9.36
N GLY A 527 -23.49 -41.12 9.59
CA GLY A 527 -23.17 -40.19 10.69
C GLY A 527 -24.27 -39.20 11.11
N LEU A 528 -24.99 -39.60 12.16
CA LEU A 528 -25.47 -38.83 13.32
C LEU A 528 -26.64 -37.84 13.30
N ILE A 529 -27.25 -37.48 12.18
CA ILE A 529 -28.61 -36.90 12.24
C ILE A 529 -29.45 -37.64 11.21
N ARG A 530 -30.62 -38.15 11.61
CA ARG A 530 -31.57 -38.87 10.74
C ARG A 530 -32.62 -37.88 10.19
N PRO A 531 -32.35 -37.09 9.15
CA PRO A 531 -33.43 -36.63 8.29
C PRO A 531 -34.07 -37.87 7.63
N GLY A 532 -35.35 -37.78 7.27
CA GLY A 532 -36.06 -38.86 6.58
C GLY A 532 -35.28 -39.34 5.34
N ARG A 533 -35.35 -40.65 5.03
CA ARG A 533 -34.61 -41.28 3.91
C ARG A 533 -34.75 -40.51 2.58
N THR A 534 -35.93 -39.95 2.33
CA THR A 534 -36.25 -39.16 1.13
C THR A 534 -35.46 -37.84 1.06
N ALA A 535 -35.44 -37.06 2.15
CA ALA A 535 -34.70 -35.79 2.20
C ALA A 535 -33.19 -36.01 2.01
N ARG A 536 -32.66 -37.10 2.59
CA ARG A 536 -31.25 -37.48 2.40
C ARG A 536 -30.92 -37.80 0.94
N ARG A 537 -31.79 -38.54 0.24
CA ARG A 537 -31.59 -38.85 -1.18
C ARG A 537 -31.60 -37.57 -2.03
N GLN A 538 -32.57 -36.69 -1.80
CA GLN A 538 -32.67 -35.41 -2.51
C GLN A 538 -31.44 -34.52 -2.29
N HIS A 539 -30.91 -34.45 -1.06
CA HIS A 539 -29.69 -33.67 -0.78
C HIS A 539 -28.46 -34.23 -1.50
N LYS A 540 -28.32 -35.56 -1.61
CA LYS A 540 -27.21 -36.20 -2.34
C LYS A 540 -27.29 -35.91 -3.84
N GLU A 541 -28.47 -36.07 -4.44
CA GLU A 541 -28.71 -35.78 -5.85
C GLU A 541 -28.46 -34.29 -6.15
N MET A 542 -28.93 -33.39 -5.28
CA MET A 542 -28.68 -31.95 -5.39
C MET A 542 -27.19 -31.60 -5.30
N ALA A 543 -26.46 -32.16 -4.34
CA ALA A 543 -25.03 -31.87 -4.18
C ALA A 543 -24.22 -32.35 -5.40
N ALA A 544 -24.53 -33.53 -5.93
CA ALA A 544 -23.88 -34.03 -7.16
C ALA A 544 -24.20 -33.15 -8.38
N HIS A 545 -25.45 -32.71 -8.52
CA HIS A 545 -25.85 -31.78 -9.59
C HIS A 545 -25.11 -30.45 -9.51
N LEU A 546 -25.04 -29.83 -8.33
CA LEU A 546 -24.34 -28.58 -8.12
C LEU A 546 -22.84 -28.69 -8.40
N LEU A 547 -22.21 -29.83 -8.12
CA LEU A 547 -20.81 -30.05 -8.46
C LEU A 547 -20.59 -30.06 -9.99
N VAL A 548 -21.51 -30.65 -10.75
CA VAL A 548 -21.46 -30.61 -12.22
C VAL A 548 -21.63 -29.17 -12.72
N GLU A 549 -22.60 -28.42 -12.21
CA GLU A 549 -22.78 -27.00 -12.54
C GLU A 549 -21.53 -26.18 -12.19
N TYR A 550 -20.89 -26.47 -11.05
CA TYR A 550 -19.68 -25.81 -10.60
C TYR A 550 -18.51 -26.09 -11.57
N GLY A 551 -18.35 -27.34 -12.03
CA GLY A 551 -17.37 -27.67 -13.08
C GLY A 551 -17.62 -26.93 -14.40
N GLN A 552 -18.88 -26.85 -14.83
CA GLN A 552 -19.25 -26.09 -16.03
C GLN A 552 -18.97 -24.59 -15.87
N ALA A 553 -19.24 -24.02 -14.70
CA ALA A 553 -18.93 -22.62 -14.40
C ALA A 553 -17.41 -22.34 -14.42
N LEU A 554 -16.59 -23.31 -14.00
CA LEU A 554 -15.12 -23.22 -14.16
C LEU A 554 -14.70 -23.24 -15.62
N ASP A 555 -15.32 -24.07 -16.46
CA ASP A 555 -15.06 -24.07 -17.90
C ASP A 555 -15.41 -22.72 -18.54
N LEU A 556 -16.48 -22.05 -18.09
CA LEU A 556 -16.82 -20.70 -18.52
C LEU A 556 -15.78 -19.65 -18.12
N CYS A 557 -15.04 -19.84 -17.02
CA CYS A 557 -13.94 -18.95 -16.63
C CYS A 557 -12.71 -19.09 -17.55
N ARG A 558 -12.50 -20.27 -18.16
CA ARG A 558 -11.32 -20.53 -19.01
C ARG A 558 -11.29 -19.67 -20.27
N VAL A 559 -12.45 -19.42 -20.87
CA VAL A 559 -12.57 -18.63 -22.12
C VAL A 559 -12.04 -17.21 -21.96
N PRO A 560 -12.56 -16.38 -21.03
CA PRO A 560 -12.03 -15.03 -20.82
C PRO A 560 -10.58 -15.05 -20.33
N ARG A 561 -10.14 -16.05 -19.55
CA ARG A 561 -8.71 -16.17 -19.18
C ARG A 561 -7.81 -16.35 -20.41
N GLN A 562 -8.12 -17.31 -21.29
CA GLN A 562 -7.35 -17.54 -22.52
C GLN A 562 -7.35 -16.30 -23.43
N ARG A 563 -8.46 -15.56 -23.47
CA ARG A 563 -8.52 -14.27 -24.17
C ARG A 563 -7.62 -13.23 -23.51
N ALA A 564 -7.59 -13.12 -22.18
CA ALA A 564 -6.67 -12.23 -21.48
C ALA A 564 -5.20 -12.59 -21.76
N GLU A 565 -4.86 -13.88 -21.85
CA GLU A 565 -3.51 -14.37 -22.14
C GLU A 565 -3.02 -14.01 -23.55
N SER A 566 -3.92 -14.11 -24.53
CA SER A 566 -3.64 -13.81 -25.95
C SER A 566 -3.83 -12.33 -26.32
N ALA A 567 -4.51 -11.55 -25.48
CA ALA A 567 -4.74 -10.14 -25.72
C ALA A 567 -3.43 -9.35 -25.80
N THR A 568 -3.32 -8.42 -26.75
CA THR A 568 -2.14 -7.55 -26.90
C THR A 568 -2.37 -6.14 -26.37
N THR A 569 -3.62 -5.79 -26.02
CA THR A 569 -3.98 -4.46 -25.54
C THR A 569 -4.49 -4.46 -24.10
N VAL A 570 -4.31 -3.33 -23.40
CA VAL A 570 -4.82 -3.14 -22.03
C VAL A 570 -6.35 -3.24 -21.98
N THR A 571 -7.03 -2.77 -23.03
CA THR A 571 -8.50 -2.80 -23.12
C THR A 571 -9.01 -4.22 -23.22
N ASP A 572 -8.44 -5.05 -24.10
CA ASP A 572 -8.88 -6.44 -24.27
C ASP A 572 -8.68 -7.27 -22.98
N ILE A 573 -7.58 -7.03 -22.27
CA ILE A 573 -7.30 -7.68 -20.98
C ILE A 573 -8.29 -7.24 -19.92
N ARG A 574 -8.66 -5.95 -19.91
CA ARG A 574 -9.67 -5.42 -18.99
C ARG A 574 -11.04 -6.04 -19.26
N ASP A 575 -11.45 -6.12 -20.52
CA ASP A 575 -12.74 -6.69 -20.90
C ASP A 575 -12.77 -8.19 -20.58
N ALA A 576 -11.68 -8.90 -20.89
CA ALA A 576 -11.50 -10.29 -20.46
C ALA A 576 -11.55 -10.46 -18.94
N ALA A 577 -10.94 -9.54 -18.18
CA ALA A 577 -11.01 -9.56 -16.71
C ALA A 577 -12.43 -9.35 -16.18
N GLN A 578 -13.21 -8.47 -16.81
CA GLN A 578 -14.62 -8.25 -16.44
C GLN A 578 -15.47 -9.49 -16.71
N GLU A 579 -15.29 -10.15 -17.86
CA GLU A 579 -15.98 -11.40 -18.18
C GLU A 579 -15.57 -12.53 -17.26
N TYR A 580 -14.26 -12.66 -16.98
CA TYR A 580 -13.74 -13.61 -16.02
C TYR A 580 -14.37 -13.40 -14.64
N ALA A 581 -14.42 -12.14 -14.16
CA ALA A 581 -15.05 -11.79 -12.89
C ALA A 581 -16.54 -12.16 -12.85
N ALA A 582 -17.27 -11.98 -13.95
CA ALA A 582 -18.68 -12.34 -14.03
C ALA A 582 -18.89 -13.85 -13.95
N ALA A 583 -18.08 -14.64 -14.68
CA ALA A 583 -18.10 -16.11 -14.60
C ALA A 583 -17.72 -16.60 -13.19
N LEU A 584 -16.74 -15.94 -12.56
CA LEU A 584 -16.26 -16.27 -11.22
C LEU A 584 -17.35 -16.13 -10.15
N ARG A 585 -18.26 -15.16 -10.28
CA ARG A 585 -19.40 -15.02 -9.35
C ARG A 585 -20.29 -16.25 -9.37
N GLN A 586 -20.51 -16.86 -10.54
CA GLN A 586 -21.29 -18.08 -10.66
C GLN A 586 -20.59 -19.26 -9.96
N VAL A 587 -19.27 -19.39 -10.15
CA VAL A 587 -18.44 -20.38 -9.45
C VAL A 587 -18.57 -20.22 -7.92
N LEU A 588 -18.47 -18.99 -7.42
CA LEU A 588 -18.59 -18.68 -5.99
C LEU A 588 -19.99 -18.96 -5.43
N ASP A 589 -21.06 -18.61 -6.15
CA ASP A 589 -22.43 -18.93 -5.71
C ASP A 589 -22.66 -20.45 -5.61
N LEU A 590 -22.23 -21.18 -6.63
CA LEU A 590 -22.34 -22.64 -6.66
C LEU A 590 -21.53 -23.29 -5.53
N TYR A 591 -20.33 -22.79 -5.30
CA TYR A 591 -19.48 -23.21 -4.19
C TYR A 591 -20.18 -23.05 -2.84
N ASP A 592 -20.79 -21.89 -2.59
CA ASP A 592 -21.51 -21.59 -1.36
C ASP A 592 -22.71 -22.51 -1.14
N ARG A 593 -23.47 -22.76 -2.22
CA ARG A 593 -24.62 -23.68 -2.21
C ARG A 593 -24.17 -25.12 -1.91
N ILE A 594 -23.06 -25.58 -2.47
CA ILE A 594 -22.50 -26.91 -2.17
C ILE A 594 -22.06 -26.97 -0.70
N CYS A 595 -21.33 -25.96 -0.21
CA CYS A 595 -20.85 -25.92 1.17
C CYS A 595 -22.01 -25.97 2.18
N ALA A 596 -23.09 -25.24 1.92
CA ALA A 596 -24.29 -25.22 2.75
C ALA A 596 -24.99 -26.60 2.81
N LEU A 597 -24.93 -27.39 1.73
CA LEU A 597 -25.53 -28.73 1.67
C LEU A 597 -24.67 -29.80 2.33
N VAL A 598 -23.36 -29.74 2.14
CA VAL A 598 -22.43 -30.81 2.55
C VAL A 598 -22.00 -30.67 4.02
N VAL A 599 -22.30 -29.54 4.67
CA VAL A 599 -21.83 -29.17 6.02
C VAL A 599 -20.37 -29.59 6.20
N VAL A 600 -19.50 -28.93 5.44
CA VAL A 600 -18.05 -29.11 5.59
C VAL A 600 -17.64 -28.48 6.93
N GLN A 601 -17.77 -29.23 8.03
CA GLN A 601 -17.27 -28.83 9.34
C GLN A 601 -15.75 -28.80 9.29
N GLY A 602 -15.21 -27.65 8.90
CA GLY A 602 -13.78 -27.36 8.92
C GLY A 602 -13.18 -27.15 7.52
N SER A 603 -12.60 -25.96 7.34
CA SER A 603 -11.54 -25.62 6.37
C SER A 603 -11.90 -25.40 4.90
N LEU A 604 -12.94 -24.62 4.64
CA LEU A 604 -12.92 -23.72 3.49
C LEU A 604 -12.89 -22.32 4.07
N ALA A 605 -11.68 -21.83 4.30
CA ALA A 605 -11.47 -20.67 5.16
C ALA A 605 -12.04 -19.43 4.46
N GLU A 606 -12.49 -18.44 5.23
CA GLU A 606 -12.73 -17.07 4.76
C GLU A 606 -11.54 -16.56 3.90
N ASN A 607 -10.34 -17.07 4.17
CA ASN A 607 -9.11 -16.84 3.40
C ASN A 607 -9.20 -17.29 1.93
N ASP A 608 -9.99 -18.32 1.58
CA ASP A 608 -10.11 -18.82 0.22
C ASP A 608 -10.90 -17.83 -0.64
N ARG A 609 -11.97 -17.20 -0.11
CA ARG A 609 -12.68 -16.11 -0.81
C ARG A 609 -11.83 -14.84 -0.92
N ASP A 610 -11.13 -14.48 0.15
CA ASP A 610 -10.31 -13.26 0.21
C ASP A 610 -9.02 -13.34 -0.62
N ALA A 611 -8.44 -14.53 -0.78
CA ALA A 611 -7.19 -14.73 -1.52
C ALA A 611 -7.41 -14.91 -3.03
N MET A 612 -8.63 -15.10 -3.51
CA MET A 612 -8.87 -15.37 -4.94
C MET A 612 -8.87 -14.13 -5.84
N GLY A 613 -8.59 -12.93 -5.30
CA GLY A 613 -8.60 -11.68 -6.09
C GLY A 613 -9.98 -11.33 -6.66
N ALA A 614 -11.00 -12.15 -6.40
CA ALA A 614 -12.38 -11.99 -6.82
C ALA A 614 -12.95 -10.68 -6.27
N SER A 615 -12.57 -10.30 -5.04
CA SER A 615 -13.04 -9.05 -4.45
C SER A 615 -12.53 -7.81 -5.20
N GLY A 616 -11.31 -7.84 -5.75
CA GLY A 616 -10.78 -6.79 -6.62
C GLY A 616 -11.38 -6.80 -8.03
N LEU A 617 -11.64 -7.99 -8.59
CA LEU A 617 -12.28 -8.20 -9.89
C LEU A 617 -13.77 -7.79 -9.91
N GLU A 618 -14.48 -8.03 -8.80
CA GLU A 618 -15.90 -7.69 -8.65
C GLU A 618 -16.14 -6.20 -8.36
N ARG A 619 -15.10 -5.46 -7.98
CA ARG A 619 -15.19 -4.11 -7.41
C ARG A 619 -15.49 -3.00 -8.42
N GLN A 620 -15.74 -3.31 -9.68
CA GLN A 620 -16.27 -2.33 -10.62
C GLN A 620 -17.80 -2.24 -10.47
N PRO A 621 -18.35 -1.10 -9.97
CA PRO A 621 -19.77 -0.87 -10.11
C PRO A 621 -20.09 -0.79 -11.61
N ALA A 622 -21.13 -1.50 -12.05
CA ALA A 622 -21.67 -1.42 -13.41
C ALA A 622 -22.22 -0.02 -13.79
N ARG A 623 -22.03 1.00 -12.92
CA ARG A 623 -22.62 2.34 -13.04
C ARG A 623 -21.71 3.40 -13.67
N ASP A 624 -20.46 3.07 -14.02
CA ASP A 624 -19.57 4.02 -14.72
C ASP A 624 -19.62 3.86 -16.26
N ARG A 625 -20.67 3.20 -16.80
CA ARG A 625 -21.01 3.21 -18.24
C ARG A 625 -22.08 4.27 -18.53
N VAL A 626 -21.71 5.57 -18.47
CA VAL A 626 -22.40 6.67 -19.18
C VAL A 626 -21.36 7.71 -19.57
#